data_AF-A0A0K8T939-F1
#
_entry.id   AF-A0A0K8T939-F1
#
_cell.length_a   1.000
_cell.length_b   1.000
_cell.length_c   1.000
_cell.angle_alpha   90.00
_cell.angle_beta   90.00
_cell.angle_gamma   90.00
#
_symmetry.space_group_name_H-M   'P 1'
#
loop_
_entity.id
_entity.type
_entity.pdbx_description
1 polymer ?
#
loop_
_entity_poly.entity_id
_entity_poly.type
_entity_poly.pdbx_seq_one_letter_code
_entity_poly.pdbx_strand_id
1 'polypeptide(L)'
;MENLQVTDEVDATAQKPEKIDGEEIKDGHYFLKLHSNQVQTLENLAEMVEKELLGCENEEACGILRAASGKARLLVAQKLNQFKGLCLKNIEQSSSDDFPTTNEDLAGFWDMVMIQVEDVISECNKIKKLKNNNWKQEMERGNQAWLDAE
;
A
#
# COMPACT_ATOMS: atom_id res chain seq x y z
N MET A 1 25.29 39.07 -51.72
CA MET A 1 25.70 39.10 -50.31
C MET A 1 24.60 39.84 -49.57
N GLU A 2 23.84 39.34 -48.62
CA GLU A 2 23.49 38.01 -48.11
C GLU A 2 22.19 38.27 -47.30
N ASN A 3 21.28 37.29 -47.27
CA ASN A 3 19.97 37.37 -46.60
C ASN A 3 20.10 37.49 -45.07
N LEU A 4 19.14 38.15 -44.41
CA LEU A 4 18.22 37.48 -43.45
C LEU A 4 17.12 38.44 -42.94
N GLN A 5 15.86 38.09 -43.24
CA GLN A 5 14.69 38.47 -42.44
C GLN A 5 14.49 37.38 -41.39
N VAL A 6 14.31 37.73 -40.11
CA VAL A 6 13.53 36.93 -39.16
C VAL A 6 12.80 37.88 -38.21
N THR A 7 11.49 37.68 -38.12
CA THR A 7 10.49 38.40 -37.34
C THR A 7 10.37 37.81 -35.93
N ASP A 8 10.23 38.69 -34.93
CA ASP A 8 9.89 38.35 -33.55
C ASP A 8 8.41 38.00 -33.42
N GLU A 9 8.09 36.73 -33.20
CA GLU A 9 6.84 36.27 -32.60
C GLU A 9 7.14 35.12 -31.64
N VAL A 10 7.20 35.42 -30.34
CA VAL A 10 7.25 34.41 -29.27
C VAL A 10 5.82 34.12 -28.81
N ASP A 11 5.22 33.10 -29.42
CA ASP A 11 3.92 32.56 -29.03
C ASP A 11 4.05 31.77 -27.71
N ALA A 12 3.19 32.11 -26.77
CA ALA A 12 3.07 31.48 -25.46
C ALA A 12 2.31 30.16 -25.61
N THR A 13 3.03 29.07 -25.89
CA THR A 13 2.47 27.73 -25.78
C THR A 13 2.95 27.06 -24.49
N ALA A 14 2.05 27.00 -23.50
CA ALA A 14 2.17 26.12 -22.36
C ALA A 14 2.31 24.67 -22.87
N GLN A 15 3.54 24.15 -22.87
CA GLN A 15 3.80 22.76 -23.21
C GLN A 15 3.28 21.87 -22.08
N LYS A 16 2.15 21.22 -22.37
CA LYS A 16 1.69 20.01 -21.68
C LYS A 16 2.78 18.95 -21.84
N PRO A 17 3.29 18.31 -20.77
CA PRO A 17 4.36 17.34 -20.93
C PRO A 17 3.83 16.13 -21.70
N GLU A 18 4.43 15.89 -22.86
CA GLU A 18 4.25 14.71 -23.70
C GLU A 18 4.68 13.46 -22.93
N LYS A 19 3.85 12.42 -22.96
CA LYS A 19 4.19 11.11 -22.44
C LYS A 19 5.17 10.44 -23.40
N ILE A 20 6.45 10.48 -23.05
CA ILE A 20 7.46 9.55 -23.57
C ILE A 20 7.23 8.22 -22.83
N ASP A 21 7.36 7.08 -23.51
CA ASP A 21 7.29 5.71 -22.94
C ASP A 21 8.41 5.49 -21.89
N GLY A 22 8.27 6.18 -20.76
CA GLY A 22 9.25 6.32 -19.70
C GLY A 22 8.81 5.50 -18.50
N GLU A 23 9.75 4.71 -18.00
CA GLU A 23 9.68 4.04 -16.71
C GLU A 23 9.21 5.07 -15.66
N GLU A 24 8.07 4.81 -15.02
CA GLU A 24 7.48 5.75 -14.08
C GLU A 24 8.47 5.98 -12.93
N ILE A 25 8.96 7.22 -12.80
CA ILE A 25 9.94 7.58 -11.77
C ILE A 25 9.25 7.40 -10.41
N LYS A 26 9.72 6.40 -9.65
CA LYS A 26 9.23 6.09 -8.31
C LYS A 26 9.82 7.04 -7.26
N ASP A 27 9.60 8.34 -7.45
CA ASP A 27 10.00 9.39 -6.52
C ASP A 27 8.98 9.58 -5.37
N GLY A 28 9.26 10.51 -4.47
CA GLY A 28 8.36 10.85 -3.36
C GLY A 28 6.96 11.27 -3.83
N HIS A 29 6.81 11.94 -4.97
CA HIS A 29 5.50 12.34 -5.48
C HIS A 29 4.68 11.14 -5.96
N TYR A 30 5.31 10.20 -6.65
CA TYR A 30 4.70 8.93 -7.03
C TYR A 30 4.21 8.17 -5.79
N PHE A 31 5.09 7.99 -4.81
CA PHE A 31 4.78 7.23 -3.60
C PHE A 31 3.74 7.91 -2.69
N LEU A 32 3.65 9.24 -2.66
CA LEU A 32 2.58 9.93 -1.93
C LEU A 32 1.17 9.64 -2.48
N LYS A 33 1.06 9.45 -3.80
CA LYS A 33 -0.21 9.06 -4.44
C LYS A 33 -0.61 7.64 -4.02
N LEU A 34 0.33 6.70 -4.10
CA LEU A 34 0.11 5.32 -3.66
C LEU A 34 -0.22 5.24 -2.16
N HIS A 35 0.54 5.95 -1.33
CA HIS A 35 0.32 6.06 0.10
C HIS A 35 -1.11 6.45 0.42
N SER A 36 -1.64 7.49 -0.23
CA SER A 36 -2.99 7.99 0.03
C SER A 36 -4.06 6.94 -0.28
N ASN A 37 -3.92 6.24 -1.40
CA ASN A 37 -4.81 5.13 -1.76
C ASN A 37 -4.72 3.98 -0.75
N GLN A 38 -3.52 3.66 -0.27
CA GLN A 38 -3.31 2.56 0.66
C GLN A 38 -3.84 2.87 2.06
N VAL A 39 -3.69 4.11 2.54
CA VAL A 39 -4.31 4.58 3.78
C VAL A 39 -5.82 4.41 3.70
N GLN A 40 -6.45 4.93 2.64
CA GLN A 40 -7.90 4.82 2.47
C GLN A 40 -8.36 3.35 2.44
N THR A 41 -7.60 2.48 1.79
CA THR A 41 -7.90 1.04 1.71
C THR A 41 -7.89 0.38 3.09
N LEU A 42 -6.88 0.66 3.92
CA LEU A 42 -6.79 0.10 5.27
C LEU A 42 -7.84 0.68 6.22
N GLU A 43 -8.14 1.97 6.12
CA GLU A 43 -9.21 2.59 6.91
C GLU A 43 -10.57 1.97 6.58
N ASN A 44 -10.87 1.81 5.28
CA ASN A 44 -12.09 1.14 4.82
C ASN A 44 -12.14 -0.33 5.29
N LEU A 45 -11.00 -1.03 5.28
CA LEU A 45 -10.91 -2.40 5.79
C LEU A 45 -11.19 -2.45 7.29
N ALA A 46 -10.57 -1.56 8.08
CA ALA A 46 -10.79 -1.50 9.53
C ALA A 46 -12.26 -1.22 9.86
N GLU A 47 -12.88 -0.25 9.17
CA GLU A 47 -14.30 0.08 9.37
C GLU A 47 -15.22 -1.10 8.98
N MET A 48 -14.92 -1.78 7.87
CA MET A 48 -15.67 -2.97 7.45
C MET A 48 -15.58 -4.08 8.51
N VAL A 49 -14.36 -4.36 9.00
CA VAL A 49 -14.13 -5.39 10.01
C VAL A 49 -14.82 -5.03 11.33
N GLU A 50 -14.83 -3.76 11.73
CA GLU A 50 -15.55 -3.28 12.91
C GLU A 50 -17.06 -3.47 12.78
N LYS A 51 -17.64 -3.23 11.60
CA LYS A 51 -19.04 -3.54 11.33
C LYS A 51 -19.33 -5.04 11.41
N GLU A 52 -18.44 -5.88 10.88
CA GLU A 52 -18.56 -7.34 10.97
C GLU A 52 -18.46 -7.83 12.43
N LEU A 53 -17.64 -7.19 13.26
CA LEU A 53 -17.50 -7.51 14.68
C LEU A 53 -18.80 -7.29 15.49
N LEU A 54 -19.68 -6.38 15.08
CA LEU A 54 -20.96 -6.13 15.78
C LEU A 54 -21.91 -7.34 15.76
N GLY A 55 -21.80 -8.20 14.74
CA GLY A 55 -22.62 -9.41 14.59
C GLY A 55 -21.82 -10.70 14.70
N CYS A 56 -20.62 -10.64 15.28
CA CYS A 56 -19.73 -11.78 15.42
C CYS A 56 -20.05 -12.56 16.70
N GLU A 57 -20.44 -13.83 16.56
CA GLU A 57 -20.79 -14.72 17.70
C GLU A 57 -19.68 -15.72 18.05
N ASN A 58 -18.79 -16.03 17.09
CA ASN A 58 -17.68 -16.95 17.30
C ASN A 58 -16.48 -16.19 17.91
N GLU A 59 -16.20 -16.42 19.19
CA GLU A 59 -15.19 -15.68 19.95
C GLU A 59 -13.79 -15.72 19.32
N GLU A 60 -13.36 -16.88 18.81
CA GLU A 60 -12.07 -17.05 18.13
C GLU A 60 -11.98 -16.14 16.89
N ALA A 61 -13.02 -16.16 16.06
CA ALA A 61 -13.10 -15.30 14.89
C ALA A 61 -13.19 -13.82 15.23
N CYS A 62 -13.94 -13.46 16.27
CA CYS A 62 -14.01 -12.08 16.74
C CYS A 62 -12.65 -11.61 17.27
N GLY A 63 -11.90 -12.50 17.92
CA GLY A 63 -10.52 -12.24 18.35
C GLY A 63 -9.62 -11.91 17.16
N ILE A 64 -9.66 -12.72 16.10
CA ILE A 64 -8.87 -12.52 14.89
C ILE A 64 -9.28 -11.23 14.17
N LEU A 65 -10.57 -10.97 13.98
CA LEU A 65 -11.07 -9.74 13.35
C LEU A 65 -10.64 -8.49 14.14
N ARG A 66 -10.72 -8.54 15.48
CA ARG A 66 -10.27 -7.43 16.34
C ARG A 66 -8.77 -7.18 16.19
N ALA A 67 -7.97 -8.25 16.16
CA ALA A 67 -6.53 -8.16 15.92
C ALA A 67 -6.22 -7.57 14.54
N ALA A 68 -6.92 -8.01 13.49
CA ALA A 68 -6.73 -7.52 12.12
C ALA A 68 -7.09 -6.03 11.98
N SER A 69 -8.23 -5.60 12.54
CA SER A 69 -8.59 -4.16 12.56
C SER A 69 -7.57 -3.33 13.33
N GLY A 70 -7.14 -3.79 14.50
CA GLY A 70 -6.09 -3.12 15.28
C GLY A 70 -4.77 -3.00 14.51
N LYS A 71 -4.33 -4.08 13.85
CA LYS A 71 -3.12 -4.11 13.03
C LYS A 71 -3.24 -3.14 11.83
N ALA A 72 -4.39 -3.11 11.15
CA ALA A 72 -4.65 -2.17 10.05
C ALA A 72 -4.51 -0.70 10.51
N ARG A 73 -5.13 -0.35 11.64
CA ARG A 73 -5.06 1.00 12.21
C ARG A 73 -3.64 1.37 12.64
N LEU A 74 -2.89 0.43 13.22
CA LEU A 74 -1.49 0.64 13.59
C LEU A 74 -0.59 0.85 12.36
N LEU A 75 -0.79 0.09 11.29
CA LEU A 75 -0.05 0.29 10.04
C LEU A 75 -0.27 1.69 9.47
N VAL A 76 -1.51 2.19 9.49
CA VAL A 76 -1.83 3.56 9.08
C VAL A 76 -1.14 4.58 9.99
N ALA A 77 -1.39 4.50 11.30
CA ALA A 77 -0.93 5.49 12.27
C ALA A 77 0.60 5.55 12.41
N GLN A 78 1.29 4.43 12.17
CA GLN A 78 2.74 4.32 12.37
C GLN A 78 3.48 4.25 11.04
N LYS A 79 3.36 3.13 10.32
CA LYS A 79 4.23 2.81 9.19
C LYS A 79 3.93 3.67 7.97
N LEU A 80 2.66 3.86 7.62
CA LEU A 80 2.28 4.72 6.49
C LEU A 80 2.54 6.19 6.81
N ASN A 81 2.24 6.64 8.04
CA ASN A 81 2.59 8.01 8.45
C ASN A 81 4.11 8.27 8.44
N GLN A 82 4.93 7.31 8.86
CA GLN A 82 6.38 7.38 8.73
C GLN A 82 6.81 7.45 7.26
N PHE A 83 6.22 6.63 6.40
CA PHE A 83 6.50 6.61 4.97
C PHE A 83 6.19 7.94 4.29
N LYS A 84 5.08 8.58 4.66
CA LYS A 84 4.73 9.94 4.20
C LYS A 84 5.84 10.94 4.52
N GLY A 85 6.40 10.88 5.74
CA GLY A 85 7.52 11.73 6.14
C GLY A 85 8.77 11.51 5.28
N LEU A 86 9.09 10.25 4.95
CA LEU A 86 10.21 9.91 4.06
C LEU A 86 9.99 10.45 2.64
N CYS A 87 8.76 10.35 2.12
CA CYS A 87 8.43 10.88 0.80
C CYS A 87 8.58 12.41 0.76
N LEU A 88 8.11 13.12 1.79
CA LEU A 88 8.28 14.57 1.88
C LEU A 88 9.75 14.96 1.98
N LYS A 89 10.55 14.24 2.78
CA LYS A 89 12.00 14.45 2.84
C LYS A 89 12.66 14.25 1.48
N ASN A 90 12.29 13.22 0.73
CA ASN A 90 12.79 13.00 -0.64
C ASN A 90 12.43 14.14 -1.61
N ILE A 91 11.29 14.80 -1.43
CA ILE A 91 10.84 15.94 -2.26
C ILE A 91 11.55 17.24 -1.86
N GLU A 92 11.71 17.48 -0.56
CA GLU A 92 12.23 18.74 -0.01
C GLU A 92 13.76 18.76 0.13
N GLN A 93 14.43 17.62 -0.06
CA GLN A 93 15.88 17.50 0.15
C GLN A 93 16.68 18.45 -0.74
N SER A 94 17.75 18.98 -0.16
CA SER A 94 18.71 19.85 -0.84
C SER A 94 19.97 19.08 -1.21
N SER A 95 20.72 19.56 -2.20
CA SER A 95 22.01 18.97 -2.58
C SER A 95 23.09 19.08 -1.50
N SER A 96 22.81 19.77 -0.39
CA SER A 96 23.71 19.91 0.78
C SER A 96 23.38 18.98 1.94
N ASP A 97 22.37 18.10 1.81
CA ASP A 97 22.00 17.20 2.89
C ASP A 97 22.99 16.01 2.95
N ASP A 98 23.63 15.80 4.11
CA ASP A 98 24.62 14.73 4.30
C ASP A 98 24.05 13.31 4.13
N PHE A 99 22.72 13.15 4.30
CA PHE A 99 22.01 11.86 4.19
C PHE A 99 20.65 12.04 3.47
N PRO A 100 20.67 12.13 2.12
CA PRO A 100 19.45 12.26 1.33
C PRO A 100 18.62 10.99 1.39
N THR A 101 17.30 11.13 1.27
CA THR A 101 16.41 9.98 1.10
C THR A 101 16.31 9.67 -0.38
N THR A 102 16.80 8.49 -0.78
CA THR A 102 16.83 8.08 -2.18
C THR A 102 15.51 7.43 -2.60
N ASN A 103 15.28 7.34 -3.90
CA ASN A 103 14.12 6.62 -4.44
C ASN A 103 14.16 5.12 -4.08
N GLU A 104 15.36 4.55 -3.91
CA GLU A 104 15.55 3.17 -3.47
C GLU A 104 15.14 2.97 -2.01
N ASP A 105 15.46 3.94 -1.12
CA ASP A 105 15.01 3.92 0.28
C ASP A 105 13.48 3.93 0.37
N LEU A 106 12.83 4.75 -0.47
CA LEU A 106 11.36 4.79 -0.55
C LEU A 106 10.80 3.45 -1.05
N ALA A 107 11.35 2.89 -2.12
CA ALA A 107 10.89 1.60 -2.65
C ALA A 107 11.04 0.48 -1.61
N GLY A 108 12.20 0.37 -0.95
CA GLY A 108 12.43 -0.66 0.06
C GLY A 108 11.51 -0.52 1.27
N PHE A 109 11.26 0.72 1.74
CA PHE A 109 10.32 0.93 2.84
C PHE A 109 8.88 0.59 2.40
N TRP A 110 8.49 0.97 1.19
CA TRP A 110 7.17 0.67 0.65
C TRP A 110 6.92 -0.82 0.55
N ASP A 111 7.86 -1.59 0.00
CA ASP A 111 7.75 -3.05 -0.11
C ASP A 111 7.57 -3.70 1.27
N MET A 112 8.34 -3.27 2.27
CA MET A 112 8.19 -3.74 3.65
C MET A 112 6.80 -3.43 4.23
N VAL A 113 6.25 -2.25 3.96
CA VAL A 113 4.89 -1.88 4.41
C VAL A 113 3.84 -2.72 3.70
N MET A 114 3.99 -2.94 2.39
CA MET A 114 3.03 -3.69 1.58
C MET A 114 2.94 -5.16 2.00
N ILE A 115 4.04 -5.80 2.38
CA ILE A 115 4.01 -7.16 2.96
C ILE A 115 3.09 -7.20 4.19
N GLN A 116 3.20 -6.23 5.10
CA GLN A 116 2.37 -6.18 6.30
C GLN A 116 0.89 -5.88 5.98
N VAL A 117 0.64 -5.09 4.94
CA VAL A 117 -0.71 -4.81 4.44
C VAL A 117 -1.35 -6.08 3.88
N GLU A 118 -0.61 -6.84 3.07
CA GLU A 118 -1.07 -8.10 2.50
C GLU A 118 -1.41 -9.12 3.59
N ASP A 119 -0.61 -9.20 4.65
CA ASP A 119 -0.89 -10.05 5.81
C ASP A 119 -2.23 -9.71 6.48
N VAL A 120 -2.50 -8.42 6.72
CA VAL A 120 -3.79 -7.96 7.28
C VAL A 120 -4.96 -8.34 6.38
N ILE A 121 -4.83 -8.11 5.07
CA ILE A 121 -5.88 -8.43 4.09
C ILE A 121 -6.12 -9.95 4.05
N SER A 122 -5.05 -10.74 4.10
CA SER A 122 -5.10 -12.20 4.12
C SER A 122 -5.81 -12.73 5.37
N GLU A 123 -5.50 -12.20 6.54
CA GLU A 123 -6.18 -12.51 7.80
C GLU A 123 -7.69 -12.25 7.70
N CYS A 124 -8.09 -11.07 7.22
CA CYS A 124 -9.50 -10.73 7.00
C CYS A 124 -10.20 -11.67 6.00
N ASN A 125 -9.54 -12.01 4.90
CA ASN A 125 -10.11 -12.89 3.88
C ASN A 125 -10.27 -14.33 4.38
N LYS A 126 -9.34 -14.83 5.21
CA LYS A 126 -9.47 -16.15 5.85
C LYS A 126 -10.72 -16.22 6.73
N ILE A 127 -11.00 -15.18 7.51
CA ILE A 127 -12.21 -15.14 8.34
C ILE A 127 -13.48 -15.12 7.49
N LYS A 128 -13.52 -14.32 6.42
CA LYS A 128 -14.67 -14.32 5.49
C LYS A 128 -14.94 -15.69 4.89
N LYS A 129 -13.89 -16.43 4.51
CA LYS A 129 -14.02 -17.80 4.02
C LYS A 129 -14.54 -18.75 5.10
N LEU A 130 -14.03 -18.69 6.32
CA LEU A 130 -14.50 -19.50 7.44
C LEU A 130 -15.97 -19.23 7.76
N LYS A 131 -16.39 -17.96 7.77
CA LYS A 131 -17.79 -17.57 7.96
C LYS A 131 -18.69 -18.17 6.88
N ASN A 132 -18.28 -18.10 5.63
CA ASN A 132 -19.02 -18.70 4.51
C ASN A 132 -19.07 -20.24 4.57
N ASN A 133 -18.16 -20.87 5.33
CA ASN A 133 -18.11 -22.32 5.55
C ASN A 133 -18.67 -22.75 6.92
N ASN A 134 -19.54 -21.94 7.55
CA ASN A 134 -20.10 -22.22 8.88
C ASN A 134 -19.02 -22.53 9.94
N TRP A 135 -17.90 -21.81 9.90
CA TRP A 135 -16.77 -21.96 10.82
C TRP A 135 -16.05 -23.32 10.77
N LYS A 136 -16.32 -24.14 9.76
CA LYS A 136 -15.57 -25.37 9.55
C LYS A 136 -14.19 -25.01 9.01
N GLN A 137 -13.16 -25.27 9.81
CA GLN A 137 -11.78 -25.23 9.32
C GLN A 137 -11.67 -26.18 8.13
N GLU A 138 -11.15 -25.67 7.02
CA GLU A 138 -10.78 -26.52 5.89
C GLU A 138 -9.59 -27.34 6.38
N MET A 139 -9.86 -28.56 6.86
CA MET A 139 -8.80 -29.48 7.25
C MET A 139 -7.86 -29.59 6.06
N GLU A 140 -6.59 -29.22 6.27
CA GLU A 140 -5.55 -29.51 5.31
C GLU A 140 -5.59 -31.03 5.06
N ARG A 141 -6.06 -31.44 3.87
CA ARG A 141 -6.09 -32.84 3.41
C ARG A 141 -4.67 -33.37 3.15
N GLY A 142 -3.73 -33.10 4.05
CA GLY A 142 -2.32 -33.49 3.96
C GLY A 142 -1.92 -34.62 4.91
N ASN A 143 -2.61 -34.81 6.04
CA ASN A 143 -2.09 -35.69 7.10
C ASN A 143 -2.96 -36.92 7.46
N GLN A 144 -4.01 -37.22 6.70
CA GLN A 144 -4.79 -38.45 6.93
C GLN A 144 -4.26 -39.67 6.14
N ALA A 145 -3.35 -39.47 5.18
CA ALA A 145 -2.81 -40.57 4.37
C ALA A 145 -1.74 -41.44 5.10
N TRP A 146 -1.28 -41.03 6.29
CA TRP A 146 -0.24 -41.74 7.05
C TRP A 146 -0.77 -42.56 8.24
N LEU A 147 -2.07 -42.46 8.56
CA LEU A 147 -2.69 -43.25 9.65
C LEU A 147 -3.46 -44.47 9.12
N ASP A 148 -3.71 -44.55 7.82
CA ASP A 148 -4.34 -45.68 7.14
C ASP A 148 -3.30 -46.59 6.41
N ALA A 149 -2.02 -46.24 6.49
CA ALA A 149 -0.90 -47.05 5.99
C ALA A 149 -0.28 -47.83 7.16
N GLU A 150 -0.97 -48.90 7.49
CA GLU A 150 -0.58 -50.04 8.34
C GLU A 150 0.82 -50.58 8.01
#